data_AF-A0A1M8A9S9-F1
#
_entry.id   AF-A0A1M8A9S9-F1
#
_cell.length_a   1.000
_cell.length_b   1.000
_cell.length_c   1.000
_cell.angle_alpha   90.00
_cell.angle_beta   90.00
_cell.angle_gamma   90.00
#
_symmetry.space_group_name_H-M   'P 1'
#
loop_
_entity.id
_entity.type
_entity.pdbx_description
1 polymer ?
#
loop_
_entity_poly.entity_id
_entity_poly.type
_entity_poly.pdbx_seq_one_letter_code
_entity_poly.pdbx_strand_id
1 'polypeptide(L)'
;MPGSDPQGIAWVCADARLGREAAKAAAAQMVASITGLVPQDVLAAWNQAQGTPWTIQTPYYESVVAHYFAEKADLLPSTPAVVLLVHRDSPLQEHKQRVQAQEGFDVPIALVVGMGNDTASGAPQGDIDETYAVHGWEYVEARDEDALTRVREALMVHQWPNAVPAESEAIPPGVRALAQLPDAERPWPAAPAAMQKDLDAFLEADDEFGTFVSAEGPADSDIDSLYPHQLHSLQNLIDHVKSLPPGPARRDAAAHVAMEVERALASS
;
A
#
# COMPACT_ATOMS: atom_id res chain seq x y z
N MET A 1 13.77 6.09 -22.74
CA MET A 1 13.05 4.96 -22.12
C MET A 1 11.99 4.53 -23.13
N PRO A 2 11.96 3.27 -23.59
CA PRO A 2 10.92 2.82 -24.51
C PRO A 2 9.58 2.82 -23.76
N GLY A 3 8.54 3.34 -24.42
CA GLY A 3 7.19 3.46 -23.86
C GLY A 3 6.60 2.10 -23.53
N SER A 4 6.55 1.78 -22.24
CA SER A 4 5.61 0.81 -21.71
C SER A 4 4.23 1.43 -21.81
N ASP A 5 3.31 0.80 -22.54
CA ASP A 5 1.91 1.21 -22.51
C ASP A 5 1.43 1.25 -21.05
N PRO A 6 0.69 2.30 -20.65
CA PRO A 6 0.24 2.43 -19.27
C PRO A 6 -0.59 1.22 -18.86
N GLN A 7 -0.29 0.66 -17.69
CA GLN A 7 -1.03 -0.46 -17.12
C GLN A 7 -2.52 -0.10 -17.00
N GLY A 8 -3.40 -1.03 -17.32
CA GLY A 8 -4.83 -0.75 -17.46
C GLY A 8 -5.68 -1.10 -16.25
N ILE A 9 -6.58 -0.19 -15.87
CA ILE A 9 -7.74 -0.45 -15.02
C ILE A 9 -8.95 -0.58 -15.93
N ALA A 10 -9.55 -1.77 -16.00
CA ALA A 10 -10.69 -2.02 -16.85
C ALA A 10 -12.02 -1.87 -16.09
N TRP A 11 -12.88 -0.99 -16.58
CA TRP A 11 -14.25 -0.80 -16.12
C TRP A 11 -15.19 -1.55 -17.06
N VAL A 12 -15.95 -2.50 -16.52
CA VAL A 12 -16.73 -3.44 -17.33
C VAL A 12 -18.18 -3.45 -16.88
N CYS A 13 -19.09 -3.20 -17.83
CA CYS A 13 -20.52 -3.39 -17.59
C CYS A 13 -20.85 -4.89 -17.56
N ALA A 14 -21.00 -5.46 -16.35
CA ALA A 14 -21.30 -6.88 -16.15
C ALA A 14 -22.81 -7.17 -16.06
N ASP A 15 -23.65 -6.13 -16.07
CA ASP A 15 -25.10 -6.27 -15.97
C ASP A 15 -25.83 -5.55 -17.10
N ALA A 16 -26.55 -6.32 -17.92
CA ALA A 16 -27.33 -5.80 -19.03
C ALA A 16 -28.42 -4.81 -18.60
N ARG A 17 -28.90 -4.89 -17.35
CA ARG A 17 -29.94 -3.99 -16.81
C ARG A 17 -29.48 -2.54 -16.71
N LEU A 18 -28.18 -2.32 -16.50
CA LEU A 18 -27.64 -0.96 -16.40
C LEU A 18 -27.67 -0.21 -17.73
N GLY A 19 -27.62 -0.93 -18.85
CA GLY A 19 -27.38 -0.35 -20.16
C GLY A 19 -25.94 0.14 -20.28
N ARG A 20 -25.26 -0.24 -21.36
CA ARG A 20 -23.83 0.02 -21.54
C ARG A 20 -23.47 1.51 -21.46
N GLU A 21 -24.22 2.36 -22.14
CA GLU A 21 -23.96 3.81 -22.19
C GLU A 21 -24.14 4.48 -20.83
N ALA A 22 -25.16 4.06 -20.07
CA ALA A 22 -25.38 4.60 -18.73
C ALA A 22 -24.32 4.09 -17.73
N ALA A 23 -23.93 2.82 -17.82
CA ALA A 23 -22.81 2.27 -17.05
C ALA A 23 -21.49 2.99 -17.39
N LYS A 24 -21.24 3.25 -18.67
CA LYS A 24 -20.08 4.02 -19.14
C LYS A 24 -20.10 5.44 -18.61
N ALA A 25 -21.23 6.13 -18.66
CA ALA A 25 -21.39 7.48 -18.13
C ALA A 25 -21.15 7.53 -16.61
N ALA A 26 -21.67 6.56 -15.85
CA ALA A 26 -21.46 6.48 -14.42
C ALA A 26 -20.00 6.17 -14.06
N ALA A 27 -19.38 5.21 -14.74
CA ALA A 27 -17.95 4.92 -14.57
C ALA A 27 -17.08 6.14 -14.90
N ALA A 28 -17.41 6.89 -15.95
CA ALA A 28 -16.67 8.09 -16.30
C ALA A 28 -16.78 9.18 -15.23
N GLN A 29 -17.93 9.29 -14.56
CA GLN A 29 -18.08 10.18 -13.40
C GLN A 29 -17.18 9.75 -12.24
N MET A 30 -17.17 8.46 -11.90
CA MET A 30 -16.31 7.94 -10.83
C MET A 30 -14.83 8.15 -11.16
N VAL A 31 -14.41 7.83 -12.39
CA VAL A 31 -13.03 8.00 -12.84
C VAL A 31 -12.63 9.48 -12.86
N ALA A 32 -13.52 10.38 -13.29
CA ALA A 32 -13.29 11.81 -13.21
C ALA A 32 -13.05 12.28 -11.76
N SER A 33 -13.83 11.78 -10.80
CA SER A 33 -13.61 12.06 -9.37
C SER A 33 -12.28 11.50 -8.85
N ILE A 34 -11.88 10.30 -9.27
CA ILE A 34 -10.60 9.68 -8.88
C ILE A 34 -9.40 10.45 -9.44
N THR A 35 -9.49 10.87 -10.70
CA THR A 35 -8.39 11.48 -11.45
C THR A 35 -8.34 13.02 -11.37
N GLY A 36 -9.40 13.65 -10.85
CA GLY A 36 -9.54 15.11 -10.85
C GLY A 36 -9.87 15.70 -12.23
N LEU A 37 -10.29 14.88 -13.19
CA LEU A 37 -10.67 15.31 -14.54
C LEU A 37 -12.17 15.66 -14.64
N VAL A 38 -12.59 16.15 -15.80
CA VAL A 38 -14.02 16.38 -16.11
C VAL A 38 -14.61 15.10 -16.70
N PRO A 39 -15.82 14.65 -16.27
CA PRO A 39 -16.44 13.41 -16.80
C PRO A 39 -16.59 13.36 -18.32
N GLN A 40 -16.79 14.52 -18.95
CA GLN A 40 -16.93 14.65 -20.41
C GLN A 40 -15.64 14.31 -21.16
N ASP A 41 -14.48 14.67 -20.60
CA ASP A 41 -13.18 14.37 -21.18
C ASP A 41 -12.85 12.87 -21.07
N VAL A 42 -13.19 12.27 -19.93
CA VAL A 42 -13.09 10.81 -19.71
C VAL A 42 -13.95 10.06 -20.75
N LEU A 43 -15.21 10.47 -20.91
CA LEU A 43 -16.11 9.89 -21.92
C LEU A 43 -15.58 10.08 -23.34
N ALA A 44 -15.05 11.26 -23.67
CA ALA A 44 -14.49 11.53 -24.99
C ALA A 44 -13.29 10.61 -25.29
N ALA A 45 -12.39 10.41 -24.32
CA ALA A 45 -11.27 9.48 -24.45
C ALA A 45 -11.75 8.04 -24.69
N TRP A 46 -12.68 7.55 -23.87
CA TRP A 46 -13.22 6.20 -24.01
C TRP A 46 -14.03 5.98 -25.30
N ASN A 47 -14.64 7.02 -25.87
CA ASN A 47 -15.31 6.93 -27.18
C ASN A 47 -14.31 6.80 -28.33
N GLN A 48 -13.06 7.20 -28.12
CA GLN A 48 -11.96 7.04 -29.07
C GLN A 48 -11.11 5.80 -28.78
N ALA A 49 -11.58 4.90 -27.90
CA ALA A 49 -10.84 3.75 -27.39
C ALA A 49 -9.47 4.12 -26.77
N GLN A 50 -9.38 5.33 -26.20
CA GLN A 50 -8.19 5.80 -25.48
C GLN A 50 -8.38 5.62 -23.98
N GLY A 51 -7.29 5.32 -23.29
CA GLY A 51 -7.27 5.27 -21.82
C GLY A 51 -7.24 6.67 -21.22
N THR A 52 -7.88 6.81 -20.07
CA THR A 52 -7.78 8.02 -19.25
C THR A 52 -6.62 7.85 -18.27
N PRO A 53 -5.50 8.59 -18.44
CA PRO A 53 -4.34 8.41 -17.59
C PRO A 53 -4.63 8.86 -16.16
N TRP A 54 -4.01 8.17 -15.21
CA TRP A 54 -4.01 8.52 -13.80
C TRP A 54 -2.62 8.26 -13.21
N THR A 55 -2.09 9.24 -12.50
CA THR A 55 -0.88 9.06 -11.71
C THR A 55 -1.28 8.70 -10.29
N ILE A 56 -1.03 7.45 -9.91
CA ILE A 56 -1.14 7.02 -8.52
C ILE A 56 0.10 7.51 -7.79
N GLN A 57 -0.10 8.37 -6.80
CA GLN A 57 0.94 8.86 -5.92
C GLN A 57 0.59 8.44 -4.50
N THR A 58 1.43 7.59 -3.92
CA THR A 58 1.40 7.23 -2.52
C THR A 58 2.71 7.68 -1.86
N PRO A 59 2.79 7.70 -0.52
CA PRO A 59 4.06 7.91 0.18
C PRO A 59 5.14 6.88 -0.19
N TYR A 60 4.76 5.73 -0.75
CA TYR A 60 5.64 4.60 -1.00
C TYR A 60 6.09 4.49 -2.47
N TYR A 61 5.22 4.86 -3.40
CA TYR A 61 5.46 4.74 -4.83
C TYR A 61 4.64 5.72 -5.67
N GLU A 62 5.16 6.01 -6.86
CA GLU A 62 4.45 6.63 -7.97
C GLU A 62 4.25 5.61 -9.10
N SER A 63 3.05 5.57 -9.70
CA SER A 63 2.77 4.75 -10.87
C SER A 63 1.84 5.46 -11.84
N VAL A 64 2.06 5.25 -13.14
CA VAL A 64 1.17 5.76 -14.19
C VAL A 64 0.32 4.63 -14.72
N VAL A 65 -0.99 4.75 -14.54
CA VAL A 65 -1.99 3.78 -15.00
C VAL A 65 -2.98 4.47 -15.92
N ALA A 66 -3.82 3.71 -16.60
CA ALA A 66 -4.88 4.26 -17.42
C ALA A 66 -6.20 3.52 -17.18
N HIS A 67 -7.29 4.28 -17.06
CA HIS A 67 -8.64 3.76 -16.95
C HIS A 67 -9.22 3.56 -18.34
N TYR A 68 -9.79 2.39 -18.58
CA TYR A 68 -10.47 2.03 -19.83
C TYR A 68 -11.87 1.52 -19.54
N PHE A 69 -12.81 1.86 -20.40
CA PHE A 69 -14.10 1.18 -20.42
C PHE A 69 -14.06 0.08 -21.48
N ALA A 70 -14.11 -1.17 -21.04
CA ALA A 70 -13.87 -2.35 -21.88
C ALA A 70 -15.08 -3.28 -21.92
N GLU A 71 -15.19 -4.08 -22.97
CA GLU A 71 -16.01 -5.28 -22.91
C GLU A 71 -15.26 -6.40 -22.19
N LYS A 72 -16.00 -7.35 -21.61
CA LYS A 72 -15.39 -8.53 -21.01
C LYS A 72 -14.51 -9.29 -22.01
N ALA A 73 -14.88 -9.30 -23.29
CA ALA A 73 -14.11 -9.95 -24.35
C ALA A 73 -12.77 -9.26 -24.65
N ASP A 74 -12.64 -7.98 -24.29
CA ASP A 74 -11.45 -7.17 -24.56
C ASP A 74 -10.44 -7.21 -23.39
N LEU A 75 -10.79 -7.86 -22.28
CA LEU A 75 -9.91 -7.98 -21.12
C LEU A 75 -8.71 -8.86 -21.48
N LEU A 76 -7.52 -8.28 -21.38
CA LEU A 76 -6.28 -9.02 -21.52
C LEU A 76 -6.04 -9.84 -20.25
N PRO A 77 -5.48 -11.07 -20.35
CA PRO A 77 -5.08 -11.86 -19.18
C PRO A 77 -4.09 -11.14 -18.24
N SER A 78 -3.43 -10.08 -18.73
CA SER A 78 -2.47 -9.27 -17.98
C SER A 78 -3.06 -7.98 -17.40
N THR A 79 -4.38 -7.76 -17.45
CA THR A 79 -5.00 -6.58 -16.87
C THR A 79 -4.91 -6.66 -15.33
N PRO A 80 -4.14 -5.77 -14.66
CA PRO A 80 -3.90 -5.88 -13.23
C PRO A 80 -5.13 -5.53 -12.37
N ALA A 81 -6.08 -4.76 -12.90
CA ALA A 81 -7.25 -4.30 -12.16
C ALA A 81 -8.53 -4.32 -12.99
N VAL A 82 -9.60 -4.90 -12.43
CA VAL A 82 -10.92 -4.96 -13.05
C VAL A 82 -11.97 -4.44 -12.06
N VAL A 83 -12.81 -3.54 -12.56
CA VAL A 83 -13.98 -2.99 -11.85
C VAL A 83 -15.24 -3.38 -12.60
N LEU A 84 -16.03 -4.28 -12.03
CA LEU A 84 -17.31 -4.71 -12.60
C LEU A 84 -18.44 -3.80 -12.12
N LEU A 85 -19.22 -3.29 -13.06
CA LEU A 85 -20.43 -2.53 -12.78
C LEU A 85 -21.62 -3.49 -12.85
N VAL A 86 -22.35 -3.63 -11.74
CA VAL A 86 -23.52 -4.51 -11.63
C VAL A 86 -24.74 -3.73 -11.17
N HIS A 87 -25.94 -4.18 -11.54
CA HIS A 87 -27.15 -3.57 -10.99
C HIS A 87 -27.33 -4.05 -9.55
N ARG A 88 -27.41 -3.14 -8.59
CA ARG A 88 -27.57 -3.45 -7.16
C ARG A 88 -28.82 -4.28 -6.90
N ASP A 89 -29.94 -3.92 -7.52
CA ASP A 89 -31.23 -4.59 -7.29
C ASP A 89 -31.36 -5.93 -8.06
N SER A 90 -30.26 -6.45 -8.60
CA SER A 90 -30.30 -7.76 -9.23
C SER A 90 -30.57 -8.84 -8.16
N PRO A 91 -31.38 -9.88 -8.49
CA PRO A 91 -31.57 -11.00 -7.59
C PRO A 91 -30.23 -11.63 -7.20
N LEU A 92 -30.12 -12.13 -5.96
CA LEU A 92 -28.90 -12.77 -5.45
C LEU A 92 -28.39 -13.89 -6.38
N GLN A 93 -29.30 -14.65 -6.99
CA GLN A 93 -28.94 -15.71 -7.93
C GLN A 93 -28.21 -15.17 -9.16
N GLU A 94 -28.54 -13.97 -9.64
CA GLU A 94 -27.83 -13.37 -10.76
C GLU A 94 -26.45 -12.84 -10.33
N HIS A 95 -26.30 -12.31 -9.10
CA HIS A 95 -24.99 -11.97 -8.55
C HIS A 95 -24.07 -13.20 -8.49
N LYS A 96 -24.59 -14.34 -7.99
CA LYS A 96 -23.89 -15.63 -7.99
C LYS A 96 -23.46 -16.07 -9.39
N GLN A 97 -24.35 -15.98 -10.37
CA GLN A 97 -24.01 -16.31 -11.76
C GLN A 97 -22.94 -15.38 -12.34
N ARG A 98 -22.99 -14.09 -12.02
CA ARG A 98 -22.02 -13.11 -12.52
C ARG A 98 -20.62 -13.37 -11.98
N VAL A 99 -20.48 -13.63 -10.68
CA VAL A 99 -19.17 -13.92 -10.08
C VAL A 99 -18.61 -15.26 -10.54
N GLN A 100 -19.46 -16.29 -10.66
CA GLN A 100 -19.09 -17.59 -11.24
C GLN A 100 -18.61 -17.46 -12.69
N ALA A 101 -19.24 -16.58 -13.48
CA ALA A 101 -18.79 -16.31 -14.83
C ALA A 101 -17.40 -15.66 -14.90
N GLN A 102 -16.87 -15.14 -13.79
CA GLN A 102 -15.51 -14.61 -13.69
C GLN A 102 -14.51 -15.64 -13.14
N GLU A 103 -14.92 -16.86 -12.81
CA GLU A 103 -13.98 -17.92 -12.39
C GLU A 103 -12.91 -18.11 -13.46
N GLY A 104 -11.65 -17.92 -13.08
CA GLY A 104 -10.49 -17.93 -13.98
C GLY A 104 -9.88 -16.55 -14.29
N PHE A 105 -10.51 -15.45 -13.86
CA PHE A 105 -9.85 -14.15 -13.77
C PHE A 105 -9.01 -14.10 -12.49
N ASP A 106 -7.72 -14.38 -12.61
CA ASP A 106 -6.74 -14.10 -11.55
C ASP A 106 -6.23 -12.67 -11.74
N VAL A 107 -6.99 -11.71 -11.22
CA VAL A 107 -6.63 -10.29 -11.29
C VAL A 107 -6.21 -9.79 -9.91
N PRO A 108 -5.07 -9.10 -9.78
CA PRO A 108 -4.60 -8.57 -8.51
C PRO A 108 -5.62 -7.67 -7.80
N ILE A 109 -6.40 -6.89 -8.58
CA ILE A 109 -7.44 -6.01 -8.06
C ILE A 109 -8.80 -6.38 -8.68
N ALA A 110 -9.70 -6.91 -7.87
CA ALA A 110 -11.00 -7.41 -8.27
C ALA A 110 -12.11 -6.66 -7.53
N LEU A 111 -12.68 -5.62 -8.16
CA LEU A 111 -13.73 -4.79 -7.57
C LEU A 111 -15.07 -4.99 -8.28
N VAL A 112 -16.15 -4.92 -7.51
CA VAL A 112 -17.53 -4.88 -8.00
C VAL A 112 -18.21 -3.65 -7.43
N VAL A 113 -18.77 -2.82 -8.29
CA VAL A 113 -19.50 -1.63 -7.93
C VAL A 113 -20.99 -1.83 -8.23
N GLY A 114 -21.79 -1.83 -7.17
CA GLY A 114 -23.25 -1.92 -7.24
C GLY A 114 -23.89 -0.59 -7.60
N MET A 115 -24.52 -0.53 -8.76
CA MET A 115 -25.19 0.65 -9.32
C MET A 115 -26.71 0.47 -9.26
N GLY A 116 -27.47 1.47 -8.83
CA GLY A 116 -28.94 1.41 -8.87
C GLY A 116 -29.61 2.30 -7.83
N ASN A 117 -30.92 2.43 -7.95
CA ASN A 117 -31.74 3.19 -7.01
C ASN A 117 -32.43 2.19 -6.10
N ASP A 118 -31.79 1.85 -4.97
CA ASP A 118 -32.23 0.84 -4.00
C ASP A 118 -33.76 0.71 -3.92
N THR A 119 -34.26 -0.27 -4.68
CA THR A 119 -35.65 -0.65 -4.61
C THR A 119 -35.74 -1.72 -3.53
N ALA A 120 -36.81 -1.71 -2.74
CA ALA A 120 -37.08 -2.71 -1.70
C ALA A 120 -37.16 -4.17 -2.21
N SER A 121 -36.88 -4.41 -3.50
CA SER A 121 -36.92 -5.68 -4.20
C SER A 121 -35.52 -6.33 -4.38
N GLY A 122 -34.43 -5.66 -4.03
CA GLY A 122 -33.08 -6.22 -4.17
C GLY A 122 -32.71 -7.24 -3.08
N ALA A 123 -31.63 -7.98 -3.30
CA ALA A 123 -31.07 -8.87 -2.29
C ALA A 123 -30.48 -8.06 -1.10
N PRO A 124 -30.44 -8.63 0.12
CA PRO A 124 -29.74 -8.01 1.24
C PRO A 124 -28.27 -7.75 0.88
N GLN A 125 -27.76 -6.56 1.20
CA GLN A 125 -26.39 -6.17 0.87
C GLN A 125 -25.35 -7.16 1.42
N GLY A 126 -25.50 -7.60 2.68
CA GLY A 126 -24.59 -8.59 3.26
C GLY A 126 -24.50 -9.91 2.49
N ASP A 127 -25.60 -10.36 1.88
CA ASP A 127 -25.59 -11.57 1.05
C ASP A 127 -24.86 -11.34 -0.29
N ILE A 128 -24.95 -10.13 -0.84
CA ILE A 128 -24.24 -9.72 -2.05
C ILE A 128 -22.74 -9.63 -1.75
N ASP A 129 -22.36 -8.97 -0.66
CA ASP A 129 -20.99 -8.80 -0.21
C ASP A 129 -20.32 -10.17 -0.01
N GLU A 130 -20.97 -11.08 0.73
CA GLU A 130 -20.49 -12.44 0.96
C GLU A 130 -20.34 -13.20 -0.37
N THR A 131 -21.30 -13.05 -1.29
CA THR A 131 -21.26 -13.70 -2.60
C THR A 131 -20.02 -13.30 -3.40
N TYR A 132 -19.60 -12.04 -3.37
CA TYR A 132 -18.40 -11.60 -4.07
C TYR A 132 -17.12 -11.94 -3.30
N ALA A 133 -17.12 -11.76 -1.97
CA ALA A 133 -15.97 -11.99 -1.12
C ALA A 133 -15.46 -13.44 -1.16
N VAL A 134 -16.37 -14.42 -1.20
CA VAL A 134 -16.02 -15.86 -1.30
C VAL A 134 -15.21 -16.18 -2.57
N HIS A 135 -15.35 -15.36 -3.62
CA HIS A 135 -14.63 -15.50 -4.87
C HIS A 135 -13.44 -14.52 -5.01
N GLY A 136 -13.05 -13.84 -3.93
CA GLY A 136 -11.93 -12.90 -3.93
C GLY A 136 -12.25 -11.53 -4.55
N TRP A 137 -13.54 -11.23 -4.76
CA TRP A 137 -13.99 -9.92 -5.23
C TRP A 137 -14.45 -9.06 -4.06
N GLU A 138 -14.15 -7.78 -4.10
CA GLU A 138 -14.68 -6.81 -3.16
C GLU A 138 -15.90 -6.11 -3.75
N TYR A 139 -17.02 -6.11 -3.04
CA TYR A 139 -18.21 -5.36 -3.42
C TYR A 139 -18.24 -4.00 -2.73
N VAL A 140 -18.55 -2.95 -3.49
CA VAL A 140 -18.72 -1.57 -3.04
C VAL A 140 -20.05 -1.06 -3.58
N GLU A 141 -20.90 -0.49 -2.73
CA GLU A 141 -22.15 0.10 -3.17
C GLU A 141 -21.93 1.55 -3.61
N ALA A 142 -22.23 1.90 -4.87
CA ALA A 142 -21.85 3.20 -5.45
C ALA A 142 -22.46 4.43 -4.74
N ARG A 143 -23.51 4.22 -3.95
CA ARG A 143 -24.21 5.26 -3.20
C ARG A 143 -23.57 5.56 -1.85
N ASP A 144 -22.74 4.65 -1.33
CA ASP A 144 -22.11 4.85 -0.04
C ASP A 144 -21.26 6.11 -0.14
N GLU A 145 -21.33 6.97 0.88
CA GLU A 145 -20.60 8.25 0.87
C GLU A 145 -19.09 8.02 0.70
N ASP A 146 -18.61 6.85 1.14
CA ASP A 146 -17.22 6.41 1.05
C ASP A 146 -16.91 5.50 -0.15
N ALA A 147 -17.88 5.22 -1.04
CA ALA A 147 -17.69 4.28 -2.15
C ALA A 147 -16.52 4.66 -3.07
N LEU A 148 -16.47 5.94 -3.46
CA LEU A 148 -15.39 6.48 -4.29
C LEU A 148 -14.05 6.43 -3.58
N THR A 149 -14.03 6.76 -2.28
CA THR A 149 -12.84 6.68 -1.44
C THR A 149 -12.33 5.24 -1.40
N ARG A 150 -13.22 4.28 -1.16
CA ARG A 150 -12.87 2.85 -1.09
C ARG A 150 -12.35 2.30 -2.40
N VAL A 151 -13.01 2.61 -3.53
CA VAL A 151 -12.54 2.21 -4.87
C VAL A 151 -11.15 2.80 -5.16
N ARG A 152 -10.95 4.09 -4.82
CA ARG A 152 -9.66 4.75 -4.99
C ARG A 152 -8.57 4.08 -4.14
N GLU A 153 -8.84 3.86 -2.85
CA GLU A 153 -7.90 3.20 -1.94
C GLU A 153 -7.53 1.81 -2.42
N ALA A 154 -8.51 1.00 -2.80
CA ALA A 154 -8.27 -0.34 -3.34
C ALA A 154 -7.33 -0.27 -4.55
N LEU A 155 -7.53 0.66 -5.49
CA LEU A 155 -6.62 0.83 -6.63
C LEU A 155 -5.21 1.34 -6.24
N MET A 156 -5.07 2.04 -5.11
CA MET A 156 -3.79 2.60 -4.63
C MET A 156 -2.98 1.65 -3.74
N VAL A 157 -3.61 0.67 -3.08
CA VAL A 157 -2.90 -0.23 -2.15
C VAL A 157 -2.04 -1.27 -2.89
N HIS A 158 -2.38 -1.60 -4.13
CA HIS A 158 -1.63 -2.60 -4.89
C HIS A 158 -0.35 -2.03 -5.50
N GLN A 159 0.73 -2.83 -5.45
CA GLN A 159 1.96 -2.49 -6.12
C GLN A 159 1.82 -2.71 -7.63
N TRP A 160 1.78 -1.61 -8.38
CA TRP A 160 1.67 -1.65 -9.83
C TRP A 160 2.98 -2.13 -10.47
N PRO A 161 2.94 -2.91 -11.58
CA PRO A 161 4.17 -3.44 -12.21
C PRO A 161 5.18 -2.36 -12.63
N ASN A 162 4.71 -1.15 -12.92
CA ASN A 162 5.50 0.01 -13.30
C ASN A 162 5.67 1.03 -12.16
N ALA A 163 5.37 0.64 -10.92
CA ALA A 163 5.56 1.49 -9.75
C ALA A 163 7.05 1.83 -9.58
N VAL A 164 7.35 3.12 -9.56
CA VAL A 164 8.64 3.66 -9.17
C VAL A 164 8.53 4.01 -7.68
N PRO A 165 9.42 3.54 -6.81
CA PRO A 165 9.43 3.96 -5.41
C PRO A 165 9.45 5.48 -5.34
N ALA A 166 8.60 6.07 -4.51
CA ALA A 166 8.63 7.50 -4.30
C ALA A 166 10.03 7.82 -3.78
N GLU A 167 10.70 8.83 -4.36
CA GLU A 167 11.89 9.38 -3.74
C GLU A 167 11.44 9.97 -2.41
N SER A 168 11.51 9.14 -1.37
CA SER A 168 11.28 9.55 0.01
C SER A 168 12.05 10.84 0.21
N GLU A 169 11.34 11.92 0.54
CA GLU A 169 11.94 13.12 1.11
C GLU A 169 12.95 12.62 2.13
N ALA A 170 14.22 12.94 1.85
CA ALA A 170 15.42 12.43 2.48
C ALA A 170 15.14 11.65 3.77
N ILE A 171 15.27 10.32 3.70
CA ILE A 171 15.54 9.49 4.87
C ILE A 171 16.47 10.32 5.76
N PRO A 172 16.05 10.76 6.97
CA PRO A 172 16.89 11.59 7.81
C PRO A 172 18.26 10.92 7.87
N PRO A 173 19.37 11.63 7.69
CA PRO A 173 20.68 11.01 7.50
C PRO A 173 21.00 9.92 8.54
N GLY A 174 20.51 10.08 9.78
CA GLY A 174 20.60 9.07 10.84
C GLY A 174 19.90 7.73 10.54
N VAL A 175 18.74 7.73 9.86
CA VAL A 175 18.00 6.50 9.48
C VAL A 175 18.67 5.80 8.28
N ARG A 176 19.31 6.56 7.39
CA ARG A 176 20.07 6.03 6.24
C ARG A 176 21.37 5.36 6.68
N ALA A 177 21.93 5.81 7.80
CA ALA A 177 23.10 5.22 8.41
C ALA A 177 22.77 3.96 9.23
N LEU A 178 21.58 3.87 9.84
CA LEU A 178 21.08 2.64 10.49
C LEU A 178 20.86 1.48 9.49
N ALA A 179 20.44 1.77 8.26
CA ALA A 179 20.36 0.76 7.18
C ALA A 179 21.73 0.28 6.66
N GLN A 180 22.82 0.97 7.02
CA GLN A 180 24.19 0.59 6.64
C GLN A 180 24.93 -0.14 7.77
N LEU A 181 24.27 -0.37 8.90
CA LEU A 181 24.82 -1.22 9.97
C LEU A 181 25.04 -2.63 9.40
N PRO A 182 26.23 -3.22 9.60
CA PRO A 182 26.49 -4.58 9.15
C PRO A 182 25.57 -5.56 9.90
N ASP A 183 25.02 -6.55 9.18
CA ASP A 183 24.36 -7.69 9.80
C ASP A 183 25.28 -8.33 10.86
N ALA A 184 24.69 -8.73 11.98
CA ALA A 184 25.37 -9.18 13.21
C ALA A 184 26.29 -10.43 13.05
N GLU A 185 26.48 -10.92 11.83
CA GLU A 185 27.26 -12.11 11.50
C GLU A 185 28.76 -11.85 11.26
N ARG A 186 29.25 -10.61 11.28
CA ARG A 186 30.69 -10.33 11.18
C ARG A 186 31.39 -10.30 12.55
N PRO A 187 32.60 -10.86 12.69
CA PRO A 187 33.37 -10.75 13.92
C PRO A 187 33.77 -9.30 14.20
N TRP A 188 33.33 -8.78 15.34
CA TRP A 188 33.43 -7.38 15.75
C TRP A 188 34.86 -6.98 16.20
N PRO A 189 35.36 -5.79 15.83
CA PRO A 189 36.65 -5.29 16.30
C PRO A 189 36.56 -4.80 17.76
N ALA A 190 37.66 -4.92 18.52
CA ALA A 190 37.73 -4.52 19.93
C ALA A 190 37.60 -3.00 20.11
N ALA A 191 36.84 -2.57 21.12
CA ALA A 191 36.61 -1.15 21.40
C ALA A 191 37.89 -0.43 21.88
N PRO A 192 38.11 0.84 21.52
CA PRO A 192 39.24 1.64 21.99
C PRO A 192 39.15 1.94 23.51
N ALA A 193 40.29 1.88 24.21
CA ALA A 193 40.37 2.04 25.67
C ALA A 193 39.84 3.39 26.22
N ALA A 194 39.73 4.43 25.39
CA ALA A 194 39.21 5.73 25.80
C ALA A 194 37.70 5.71 26.12
N MET A 195 36.94 4.80 25.50
CA MET A 195 35.48 4.68 25.66
C MET A 195 35.06 3.74 26.80
N GLN A 196 36.00 2.99 27.41
CA GLN A 196 35.68 2.04 28.48
C GLN A 196 35.15 2.70 29.76
N LYS A 197 35.56 3.95 30.04
CA LYS A 197 35.16 4.65 31.26
C LYS A 197 33.72 5.17 31.21
N ASP A 198 33.29 5.66 30.06
CA ASP A 198 31.92 6.14 29.86
C ASP A 198 30.93 4.97 29.73
N LEU A 199 31.41 3.85 29.19
CA LEU A 199 30.66 2.60 29.08
C LEU A 199 30.40 1.90 30.43
N ASP A 200 31.37 1.93 31.34
CA ASP A 200 31.19 1.38 32.69
C ASP A 200 30.19 2.22 33.51
N ALA A 201 30.17 3.55 33.35
CA ALA A 201 29.15 4.41 33.95
C ALA A 201 27.75 4.16 33.37
N PHE A 202 27.68 3.89 32.06
CA PHE A 202 26.45 3.63 31.31
C PHE A 202 25.78 2.28 31.66
N LEU A 203 26.56 1.27 32.03
CA LEU A 203 26.05 -0.07 32.37
C LEU A 203 25.67 -0.24 33.86
N GLU A 204 26.09 0.69 34.73
CA GLU A 204 25.69 0.72 36.14
C GLU A 204 24.36 1.47 36.36
N ALA A 205 23.90 2.24 35.37
CA ALA A 205 22.62 2.93 35.38
C ALA A 205 21.53 2.04 34.73
N ASP A 206 21.01 1.07 35.50
CA ASP A 206 20.00 0.08 35.05
C ASP A 206 18.69 0.70 34.51
N ASP A 207 18.46 2.02 34.71
CA ASP A 207 17.24 2.73 34.29
C ASP A 207 17.47 3.85 33.25
N GLU A 208 18.71 4.15 32.82
CA GLU A 208 18.96 5.37 32.01
C GLU A 208 19.11 5.12 30.50
N PHE A 209 19.10 3.86 30.05
CA PHE A 209 19.02 3.53 28.62
C PHE A 209 17.66 3.92 28.03
N GLY A 210 16.59 3.83 28.83
CA GLY A 210 15.24 4.25 28.41
C GLY A 210 15.14 5.76 28.23
N THR A 211 15.86 6.54 29.03
CA THR A 211 15.84 8.01 29.00
C THR A 211 16.68 8.61 27.88
N PHE A 212 17.78 7.97 27.47
CA PHE A 212 18.56 8.41 26.31
C PHE A 212 17.78 8.26 24.98
N VAL A 213 16.95 7.22 24.86
CA VAL A 213 16.05 7.02 23.71
C VAL A 213 14.78 7.87 23.82
N SER A 214 14.42 8.33 25.04
CA SER A 214 13.20 9.12 25.30
C SER A 214 13.45 10.62 25.49
N ALA A 215 14.63 11.13 25.16
CA ALA A 215 14.83 12.58 25.12
C ALA A 215 13.88 13.16 24.06
N GLU A 216 12.93 14.00 24.50
CA GLU A 216 11.79 14.55 23.76
C GLU A 216 12.15 15.00 22.32
N GLY A 217 12.02 14.06 21.39
CA GLY A 217 11.65 14.35 20.00
C GLY A 217 10.15 14.58 19.93
N PRO A 218 9.64 15.32 18.92
CA PRO A 218 8.22 15.60 18.79
C PRO A 218 7.46 14.27 18.85
N ALA A 219 6.45 14.23 19.70
CA ALA A 219 5.65 13.05 19.95
C ALA A 219 5.01 12.58 18.64
N ASP A 220 5.61 11.59 17.98
CA ASP A 220 5.05 10.98 16.79
C ASP A 220 5.22 9.47 16.88
N SER A 221 4.10 8.81 17.14
CA SER A 221 3.81 7.40 16.84
C SER A 221 4.02 7.01 15.36
N ASP A 222 4.53 7.92 14.52
CA ASP A 222 4.71 7.72 13.09
C ASP A 222 6.10 7.15 12.72
N ILE A 223 7.12 7.27 13.58
CA ILE A 223 8.47 6.75 13.28
C ILE A 223 8.50 5.22 13.27
N ASP A 224 7.75 4.58 14.17
CA ASP A 224 7.59 3.11 14.22
C ASP A 224 6.90 2.57 12.96
N SER A 225 6.07 3.38 12.28
CA SER A 225 5.36 2.98 11.05
C SER A 225 6.14 3.28 9.77
N LEU A 226 7.01 4.29 9.78
CA LEU A 226 7.70 4.78 8.59
C LEU A 226 8.97 3.98 8.25
N TYR A 227 9.61 3.31 9.22
CA TYR A 227 10.91 2.66 9.02
C TYR A 227 11.06 1.30 9.75
N PRO A 228 10.13 0.33 9.54
CA PRO A 228 10.06 -0.89 10.35
C PRO A 228 11.32 -1.76 10.24
N HIS A 229 11.97 -1.85 9.07
CA HIS A 229 13.15 -2.71 8.87
C HIS A 229 14.45 -2.14 9.48
N GLN A 230 14.56 -0.80 9.58
CA GLN A 230 15.73 -0.13 10.15
C GLN A 230 15.67 -0.11 11.68
N LEU A 231 14.49 0.11 12.24
CA LEU A 231 14.22 -0.09 13.67
C LEU A 231 14.39 -1.55 14.06
N HIS A 232 13.97 -2.51 13.23
CA HIS A 232 14.17 -3.94 13.50
C HIS A 232 15.66 -4.31 13.59
N SER A 233 16.52 -3.70 12.78
CA SER A 233 17.96 -3.94 12.81
C SER A 233 18.61 -3.41 14.10
N LEU A 234 18.21 -2.20 14.53
CA LEU A 234 18.64 -1.64 15.81
C LEU A 234 18.09 -2.45 17.00
N GLN A 235 16.83 -2.85 16.93
CA GLN A 235 16.16 -3.66 17.94
C GLN A 235 16.84 -5.03 18.08
N ASN A 236 17.18 -5.68 16.97
CA ASN A 236 17.92 -6.94 16.96
C ASN A 236 19.32 -6.82 17.57
N LEU A 237 20.00 -5.69 17.34
CA LEU A 237 21.30 -5.41 17.97
C LEU A 237 21.15 -5.16 19.48
N ILE A 238 20.12 -4.42 19.90
CA ILE A 238 19.79 -4.19 21.31
C ILE A 238 19.41 -5.50 22.00
N ASP A 239 18.62 -6.34 21.35
CA ASP A 239 18.21 -7.64 21.87
C ASP A 239 19.38 -8.61 21.93
N HIS A 240 20.31 -8.55 20.98
CA HIS A 240 21.57 -9.29 21.03
C HIS A 240 22.42 -8.88 22.25
N VAL A 241 22.61 -7.58 22.48
CA VAL A 241 23.33 -7.07 23.66
C VAL A 241 22.63 -7.48 24.97
N LYS A 242 21.30 -7.47 25.00
CA LYS A 242 20.51 -7.92 26.17
C LYS A 242 20.60 -9.43 26.40
N SER A 243 20.78 -10.21 25.34
CA SER A 243 20.90 -11.68 25.42
C SER A 243 22.25 -12.16 25.97
N LEU A 244 23.29 -11.31 25.95
CA LEU A 244 24.60 -11.65 26.47
C LEU A 244 24.62 -11.63 28.01
N PRO A 245 25.33 -12.56 28.67
CA PRO A 245 25.49 -12.53 30.11
C PRO A 245 26.26 -11.27 30.54
N PRO A 246 25.94 -10.69 31.72
CA PRO A 246 26.64 -9.53 32.24
C PRO A 246 28.14 -9.83 32.38
N GLY A 247 28.97 -9.05 31.71
CA GLY A 247 30.41 -9.28 31.62
C GLY A 247 31.03 -8.56 30.42
N PRO A 248 32.34 -8.71 30.21
CA PRO A 248 33.11 -7.94 29.21
C PRO A 248 32.51 -8.02 27.81
N ALA A 249 32.04 -9.20 27.41
CA ALA A 249 31.43 -9.42 26.09
C ALA A 249 30.15 -8.61 25.87
N ARG A 250 29.30 -8.44 26.91
CA ARG A 250 28.11 -7.60 26.84
C ARG A 250 28.48 -6.12 26.76
N ARG A 251 29.54 -5.71 27.47
CA ARG A 251 30.03 -4.32 27.46
C ARG A 251 30.56 -3.96 26.07
N ASP A 252 31.43 -4.80 25.53
CA ASP A 252 32.03 -4.59 24.20
C ASP A 252 30.94 -4.50 23.10
N ALA A 253 29.90 -5.34 23.19
CA ALA A 253 28.77 -5.29 22.26
C ALA A 253 27.94 -3.99 22.41
N ALA A 254 27.67 -3.54 23.65
CA ALA A 254 26.95 -2.29 23.89
C ALA A 254 27.73 -1.05 23.41
N ALA A 255 29.05 -1.02 23.65
CA ALA A 255 29.94 0.04 23.20
C ALA A 255 29.96 0.18 21.68
N HIS A 256 29.93 -0.97 21.01
CA HIS A 256 29.96 -1.02 19.57
C HIS A 256 28.66 -0.47 18.94
N VAL A 257 27.51 -0.85 19.50
CA VAL A 257 26.21 -0.29 19.09
C VAL A 257 26.19 1.23 19.31
N ALA A 258 26.68 1.71 20.45
CA ALA A 258 26.76 3.15 20.73
C ALA A 258 27.69 3.90 19.75
N MET A 259 28.88 3.34 19.46
CA MET A 259 29.83 3.93 18.50
C MET A 259 29.27 4.01 17.09
N GLU A 260 28.59 2.97 16.61
CA GLU A 260 28.03 2.95 15.27
C GLU A 260 26.83 3.90 15.15
N VAL A 261 26.04 4.06 16.22
CA VAL A 261 24.99 5.09 16.31
C VAL A 261 25.59 6.50 16.31
N GLU A 262 26.64 6.77 17.09
CA GLU A 262 27.32 8.07 17.08
C GLU A 262 27.97 8.38 15.73
N ARG A 263 28.60 7.39 15.08
CA ARG A 263 29.22 7.54 13.78
C ARG A 263 28.19 7.81 12.68
N ALA A 264 27.05 7.11 12.75
CA ALA A 264 25.89 7.35 11.91
C ALA A 264 25.40 8.80 12.03
N LEU A 265 25.32 9.32 13.27
CA LEU A 265 24.89 10.68 13.58
C LEU A 265 25.94 11.76 13.26
N ALA A 266 27.23 11.45 13.28
CA ALA A 266 28.30 12.41 12.97
C ALA A 266 28.58 12.57 11.46
N SER A 267 28.06 11.65 10.63
CA SER A 267 28.19 11.67 9.17
C SER A 267 27.01 12.34 8.44
N SER A 268 26.08 12.92 9.20
CA SER A 268 24.95 13.75 8.74
C SER A 268 25.29 15.23 8.67
#